data_AF-A0A2W4J0E9-F1
#
_entry.id   AF-A0A2W4J0E9-F1
#
_cell.length_a   1.000
_cell.length_b   1.000
_cell.length_c   1.000
_cell.angle_alpha   90.00
_cell.angle_beta   90.00
_cell.angle_gamma   90.00
#
_symmetry.space_group_name_H-M   'P 1'
#
loop_
_entity.id
_entity.type
_entity.pdbx_description
1 polymer ?
#
loop_
_entity_poly.entity_id
_entity_poly.type
_entity_poly.pdbx_seq_one_letter_code
_entity_poly.pdbx_strand_id
1 'polypeptide(L)'
;MGLKERRAEAEALLRRAQEAAEAGEALPPRTFARNGFAFLVAGLDLQVSILGKPIAPLELGMAELRGKLQALAGPPPYRTEALSEAYTYPILFRDPDGRVTEAYLYQGEDGPTLGGEEADRPDWHEVAAILQDALAALPSADYEDRAWDPDAGAWIYYGVRAGEPFEDLVEGEDPPEWAE
;
A
#
# COMPACT_ATOMS: atom_id res chain seq x y z
N MET A 1 15.15 4.45 -19.94
CA MET A 1 15.85 4.09 -18.69
C MET A 1 15.68 2.60 -18.45
N GLY A 2 16.77 1.89 -18.17
CA GLY A 2 16.76 0.45 -17.90
C GLY A 2 16.21 0.11 -16.52
N LEU A 3 15.89 -1.16 -16.28
CA LEU A 3 15.42 -1.64 -14.96
C LEU A 3 16.45 -1.41 -13.84
N LYS A 4 17.73 -1.68 -14.11
CA LYS A 4 18.82 -1.49 -13.14
C LYS A 4 18.97 -0.04 -12.71
N GLU A 5 18.83 0.89 -13.65
CA GLU A 5 18.91 2.34 -13.38
C GLU A 5 17.76 2.77 -12.46
N ARG A 6 16.53 2.35 -12.77
CA ARG A 6 15.36 2.63 -11.94
C ARG A 6 15.48 2.08 -10.52
N ARG A 7 15.98 0.85 -10.39
CA ARG A 7 16.23 0.26 -9.07
C ARG A 7 17.28 1.04 -8.29
N ALA A 8 18.39 1.42 -8.92
CA ALA A 8 19.42 2.22 -8.27
C ALA A 8 18.89 3.60 -7.83
N GLU A 9 18.02 4.22 -8.63
CA GLU A 9 17.35 5.47 -8.26
C GLU A 9 16.41 5.28 -7.07
N ALA A 10 15.62 4.20 -7.04
CA ALA A 10 14.73 3.89 -5.92
C ALA A 10 15.50 3.63 -4.62
N GLU A 11 16.61 2.88 -4.68
CA GLU A 11 17.48 2.63 -3.53
C GLU A 11 18.17 3.93 -3.05
N ALA A 12 18.56 4.80 -3.97
CA ALA A 12 19.10 6.12 -3.63
C ALA A 12 18.03 7.03 -2.98
N LEU A 13 16.79 6.95 -3.43
CA LEU A 13 15.66 7.68 -2.85
C LEU A 13 15.36 7.19 -1.43
N LEU A 14 15.36 5.89 -1.20
CA LEU A 14 15.20 5.29 0.14
C LEU A 14 16.31 5.72 1.09
N ARG A 15 17.57 5.71 0.64
CA ARG A 15 18.69 6.22 1.46
C ARG A 15 18.48 7.69 1.84
N ARG A 16 18.10 8.53 0.87
CA ARG A 16 17.80 9.95 1.12
C ARG A 16 16.63 10.14 2.08
N ALA A 17 15.59 9.31 1.98
CA ALA A 17 14.45 9.36 2.88
C ALA A 17 14.85 9.00 4.32
N GLN A 18 15.71 8.00 4.49
CA GLN A 18 16.27 7.62 5.80
C GLN A 18 17.10 8.77 6.40
N GLU A 19 18.04 9.32 5.63
CA GLU A 19 18.87 10.46 6.04
C GLU A 19 18.03 11.70 6.39
N ALA A 20 17.02 12.02 5.58
CA ALA A 20 16.11 13.14 5.83
C ALA A 20 15.28 12.93 7.10
N ALA A 21 14.80 11.70 7.36
CA ALA A 21 14.06 11.37 8.57
C ALA A 21 14.90 11.58 9.83
N GLU A 22 16.16 11.15 9.82
CA GLU A 22 17.10 11.32 10.92
C GLU A 22 17.44 12.81 11.16
N ALA A 23 17.54 13.59 10.09
CA ALA A 23 17.79 15.03 10.15
C ALA A 23 16.54 15.86 10.52
N GLY A 24 15.34 15.26 10.54
CA GLY A 24 14.08 15.99 10.73
C GLY A 24 13.69 16.86 9.53
N GLU A 25 14.15 16.48 8.34
CA GLU A 25 13.91 17.18 7.07
C GLU A 25 12.69 16.62 6.33
N ALA A 26 12.25 17.35 5.30
CA ALA A 26 11.17 16.89 4.43
C ALA A 26 11.60 15.64 3.65
N LEU A 27 10.76 14.60 3.71
CA LEU A 27 11.02 13.36 2.99
C LEU A 27 10.82 13.54 1.48
N PRO A 28 11.57 12.79 0.66
CA PRO A 28 11.33 12.75 -0.78
C PRO A 28 9.89 12.32 -1.13
N PRO A 29 9.35 12.72 -2.30
CA PRO A 29 8.03 12.31 -2.73
C PRO A 29 7.84 10.79 -2.72
N ARG A 30 6.62 10.33 -2.41
CA ARG A 30 6.24 8.90 -2.35
C ARG A 30 6.98 8.09 -1.28
N THR A 31 7.75 8.75 -0.40
CA THR A 31 8.45 8.10 0.71
C THR A 31 7.84 8.49 2.05
N PHE A 32 8.03 7.60 3.01
CA PHE A 32 7.67 7.81 4.41
C PHE A 32 8.66 7.03 5.28
N ALA A 33 8.82 7.39 6.55
CA ALA A 33 9.85 6.83 7.40
C ALA A 33 9.42 6.75 8.86
N ARG A 34 9.92 5.73 9.57
CA ARG A 34 9.61 5.49 10.99
C ARG A 34 10.68 4.59 11.59
N ASN A 35 11.14 4.89 12.81
CA ASN A 35 12.06 4.05 13.58
C ASN A 35 13.31 3.59 12.81
N GLY A 36 13.91 4.48 12.01
CA GLY A 36 15.08 4.18 11.18
C GLY A 36 14.77 3.41 9.88
N PHE A 37 13.53 2.98 9.67
CA PHE A 37 13.08 2.47 8.37
C PHE A 37 12.68 3.61 7.45
N ALA A 38 12.98 3.45 6.17
CA ALA A 38 12.42 4.26 5.09
C ALA A 38 11.64 3.37 4.12
N PHE A 39 10.50 3.86 3.66
CA PHE A 39 9.59 3.17 2.76
C PHE A 39 9.38 4.02 1.51
N LEU A 40 9.15 3.36 0.39
CA LEU A 40 8.87 3.95 -0.91
C LEU A 40 7.69 3.20 -1.54
N VAL A 41 6.62 3.92 -1.86
CA VAL A 41 5.54 3.37 -2.70
C VAL A 41 6.03 3.37 -4.14
N ALA A 42 6.40 2.20 -4.63
CA ALA A 42 7.04 1.96 -5.92
C ALA A 42 6.01 1.96 -7.08
N GLY A 43 6.49 2.26 -8.29
CA GLY A 43 5.72 2.05 -9.51
C GLY A 43 5.77 0.60 -9.97
N LEU A 44 4.82 0.19 -10.81
CA LEU A 44 4.80 -1.14 -11.47
C LEU A 44 6.11 -1.44 -12.24
N ASP A 45 6.81 -0.38 -12.60
CA ASP A 45 7.92 -0.38 -13.52
C ASP A 45 9.23 -0.89 -12.88
N LEU A 46 9.22 -1.15 -11.56
CA LEU A 46 10.31 -1.73 -10.78
C LEU A 46 10.34 -3.28 -10.74
N GLN A 47 9.43 -3.98 -11.45
CA GLN A 47 9.31 -5.46 -11.43
C GLN A 47 9.09 -6.06 -10.03
N VAL A 48 8.42 -5.34 -9.14
CA VAL A 48 7.99 -5.95 -7.87
C VAL A 48 7.00 -7.07 -8.20
N SER A 49 7.33 -8.28 -7.81
CA SER A 49 6.49 -9.45 -8.01
C SER A 49 5.26 -9.37 -7.11
N ILE A 50 4.08 -9.19 -7.71
CA ILE A 50 2.78 -9.12 -7.02
C ILE A 50 2.27 -10.53 -6.67
N LEU A 51 3.01 -11.58 -7.04
CA LEU A 51 2.66 -12.99 -6.81
C LEU A 51 3.27 -13.57 -5.53
N GLY A 52 3.74 -12.72 -4.60
CA GLY A 52 4.31 -13.19 -3.35
C GLY A 52 3.27 -13.82 -2.41
N LYS A 53 3.70 -14.16 -1.20
CA LYS A 53 2.82 -14.72 -0.16
C LYS A 53 2.32 -13.63 0.78
N PRO A 54 1.14 -13.80 1.40
CA PRO A 54 0.74 -12.97 2.55
C PRO A 54 1.80 -13.10 3.65
N ILE A 55 2.16 -11.96 4.24
CA ILE A 55 3.13 -11.87 5.33
C ILE A 55 2.42 -11.53 6.63
N ALA A 56 1.67 -10.42 6.66
CA ALA A 56 0.98 -9.95 7.84
C ALA A 56 -0.24 -9.11 7.45
N PRO A 57 -1.37 -9.24 8.18
CA PRO A 57 -2.47 -8.30 8.05
C PRO A 57 -2.06 -6.93 8.59
N LEU A 58 -2.75 -5.89 8.12
CA LEU A 58 -2.66 -4.53 8.66
C LEU A 58 -3.99 -4.17 9.32
N GLU A 59 -3.93 -3.40 10.41
CA GLU A 59 -5.12 -2.99 11.17
C GLU A 59 -5.92 -1.86 10.51
N LEU A 60 -5.38 -1.24 9.45
CA LEU A 60 -6.07 -0.17 8.71
C LEU A 60 -7.22 -0.76 7.89
N GLY A 61 -8.34 -0.05 7.80
CA GLY A 61 -9.43 -0.42 6.90
C GLY A 61 -9.04 -0.28 5.42
N MET A 62 -9.73 -1.01 4.55
CA MET A 62 -9.50 -0.99 3.09
C MET A 62 -9.50 0.44 2.53
N ALA A 63 -10.54 1.21 2.89
CA ALA A 63 -10.71 2.58 2.47
C ALA A 63 -9.57 3.50 2.95
N GLU A 64 -9.22 3.37 4.22
CA GLU A 64 -8.21 4.19 4.85
C GLU A 64 -6.82 3.93 4.26
N LEU A 65 -6.40 2.67 4.17
CA LEU A 65 -5.08 2.34 3.63
C LEU A 65 -4.94 2.87 2.20
N ARG A 66 -5.92 2.60 1.35
CA ARG A 66 -5.86 3.03 -0.04
C ARG A 66 -5.86 4.55 -0.17
N GLY A 67 -6.62 5.28 0.64
CA GLY A 67 -6.58 6.74 0.69
C GLY A 67 -5.20 7.28 1.04
N LYS A 68 -4.51 6.68 2.02
CA LYS A 68 -3.14 7.05 2.41
C LYS A 68 -2.13 6.79 1.29
N LEU A 69 -2.24 5.65 0.61
CA LEU A 69 -1.37 5.30 -0.51
C LEU A 69 -1.62 6.21 -1.72
N GLN A 70 -2.87 6.60 -1.98
CA GLN A 70 -3.20 7.57 -3.02
C GLN A 70 -2.65 8.96 -2.71
N ALA A 71 -2.69 9.42 -1.45
CA ALA A 71 -2.07 10.67 -1.06
C ALA A 71 -0.56 10.69 -1.32
N LEU A 72 0.11 9.55 -1.15
CA LEU A 72 1.56 9.41 -1.38
C LEU A 72 1.94 9.27 -2.84
N ALA A 73 1.24 8.42 -3.60
CA ALA A 73 1.70 7.92 -4.89
C ALA A 73 0.65 7.99 -6.01
N GLY A 74 -0.55 8.50 -5.73
CA GLY A 74 -1.67 8.49 -6.65
C GLY A 74 -2.34 7.11 -6.76
N PRO A 75 -3.21 6.90 -7.75
CA PRO A 75 -3.97 5.66 -7.93
C PRO A 75 -3.09 4.40 -7.98
N PRO A 76 -3.63 3.23 -7.58
CA PRO A 76 -2.87 2.00 -7.59
C PRO A 76 -2.48 1.62 -9.02
N PRO A 77 -1.27 1.08 -9.23
CA PRO A 77 -0.86 0.60 -10.55
C PRO A 77 -1.60 -0.67 -11.00
N TYR A 78 -2.15 -1.44 -10.05
CA TYR A 78 -3.01 -2.60 -10.30
C TYR A 78 -4.29 -2.48 -9.47
N ARG A 79 -5.44 -2.59 -10.15
CA ARG A 79 -6.78 -2.49 -9.60
C ARG A 79 -7.67 -3.44 -10.36
N THR A 80 -8.55 -4.14 -9.65
CA THR A 80 -9.62 -4.94 -10.24
C THR A 80 -10.94 -4.60 -9.56
N GLU A 81 -12.03 -5.10 -10.12
CA GLU A 81 -13.33 -5.03 -9.44
C GLU A 81 -13.55 -6.20 -8.48
N ALA A 82 -12.65 -7.18 -8.37
CA ALA A 82 -12.78 -8.25 -7.38
C ALA A 82 -12.27 -7.77 -6.01
N LEU A 83 -13.05 -7.94 -4.94
CA LEU A 83 -12.66 -7.49 -3.58
C LEU A 83 -11.30 -8.04 -3.16
N SER A 84 -11.09 -9.35 -3.35
CA SER A 84 -9.84 -10.04 -2.99
C SER A 84 -8.60 -9.58 -3.75
N GLU A 85 -8.76 -8.72 -4.77
CA GLU A 85 -7.69 -8.12 -5.55
C GLU A 85 -8.00 -6.65 -5.88
N ALA A 86 -8.72 -5.95 -5.00
CA ALA A 86 -9.27 -4.63 -5.30
C ALA A 86 -8.18 -3.60 -5.65
N TYR A 87 -7.00 -3.72 -5.02
CA TYR A 87 -5.82 -2.94 -5.35
C TYR A 87 -4.52 -3.62 -4.92
N THR A 88 -3.43 -3.24 -5.57
CA THR A 88 -2.06 -3.54 -5.13
C THR A 88 -1.15 -2.33 -5.33
N TYR A 89 -0.36 -2.01 -4.31
CA TYR A 89 0.76 -1.08 -4.36
C TYR A 89 2.08 -1.81 -4.11
N PRO A 90 3.00 -1.81 -5.08
CA PRO A 90 4.39 -2.17 -4.85
C PRO A 90 5.00 -1.24 -3.79
N ILE A 91 5.75 -1.81 -2.86
CA ILE A 91 6.56 -1.03 -1.92
C ILE A 91 7.99 -1.55 -1.89
N LEU A 92 8.92 -0.63 -1.67
CA LEU A 92 10.29 -0.95 -1.28
C LEU A 92 10.51 -0.38 0.10
N PHE A 93 11.27 -1.07 0.93
CA PHE A 93 11.72 -0.49 2.18
C PHE A 93 13.20 -0.75 2.43
N ARG A 94 13.81 0.18 3.15
CA ARG A 94 15.19 0.12 3.61
C ARG A 94 15.16 0.05 5.13
N ASP A 95 15.76 -1.01 5.67
CA ASP A 95 15.91 -1.18 7.11
C ASP A 95 17.07 -0.34 7.68
N PRO A 96 17.21 -0.26 9.02
CA PRO A 96 18.29 0.50 9.66
C PRO A 96 19.71 0.02 9.27
N ASP A 97 19.87 -1.26 8.96
CA ASP A 97 21.13 -1.84 8.49
C ASP A 97 21.41 -1.53 7.01
N GLY A 98 20.42 -0.95 6.32
CA GLY A 98 20.53 -0.49 4.95
C GLY A 98 20.24 -1.56 3.90
N ARG A 99 19.66 -2.70 4.29
CA ARG A 99 19.14 -3.69 3.35
C ARG A 99 17.83 -3.18 2.76
N VAL A 100 17.70 -3.34 1.45
CA VAL A 100 16.47 -2.99 0.71
C VAL A 100 15.71 -4.26 0.37
N THR A 101 14.43 -4.29 0.72
CA THR A 101 13.53 -5.43 0.48
C THR A 101 12.30 -4.97 -0.29
N GLU A 102 11.82 -5.84 -1.17
CA GLU A 102 10.58 -5.63 -1.93
C GLU A 102 9.40 -6.26 -1.20
N ALA A 103 8.27 -5.57 -1.23
CA ALA A 103 7.00 -6.05 -0.72
C ALA A 103 5.86 -5.37 -1.48
N TYR A 104 4.64 -5.67 -1.13
CA TYR A 104 3.47 -4.99 -1.67
C TYR A 104 2.35 -4.92 -0.64
N LEU A 105 1.56 -3.87 -0.74
CA LEU A 105 0.36 -3.64 0.06
C LEU A 105 -0.84 -3.88 -0.84
N TYR A 106 -1.73 -4.76 -0.41
CA TYR A 106 -2.87 -5.16 -1.22
C TYR A 106 -4.09 -5.46 -0.36
N GLN A 107 -5.27 -5.52 -0.98
CA GLN A 107 -6.46 -6.03 -0.33
C GLN A 107 -6.43 -7.57 -0.39
N GLY A 108 -6.26 -8.23 0.76
CA GLY A 108 -6.39 -9.68 0.89
C GLY A 108 -7.82 -10.10 1.27
N GLU A 109 -8.02 -11.40 1.48
CA GLU A 109 -9.31 -12.00 1.86
C GLU A 109 -9.89 -11.38 3.13
N ASP A 110 -9.07 -11.26 4.18
CA ASP A 110 -9.49 -10.73 5.49
C ASP A 110 -9.29 -9.21 5.65
N GLY A 111 -8.83 -8.51 4.61
CA GLY A 111 -8.50 -7.09 4.70
C GLY A 111 -7.13 -6.71 4.13
N PRO A 112 -6.71 -5.45 4.35
CA PRO A 112 -5.41 -4.98 3.92
C PRO A 112 -4.26 -5.82 4.46
N THR A 113 -3.37 -6.20 3.56
CA THR A 113 -2.33 -7.20 3.82
C THR A 113 -1.00 -6.74 3.25
N LEU A 114 0.07 -6.95 4.03
CA LEU A 114 1.45 -6.89 3.55
C LEU A 114 1.81 -8.24 2.94
N GLY A 115 2.31 -8.23 1.70
CA GLY A 115 2.81 -9.43 1.01
C GLY A 115 4.21 -9.24 0.44
N GLY A 116 4.85 -10.35 0.10
CA GLY A 116 6.21 -10.34 -0.46
C GLY A 116 6.74 -11.74 -0.75
N GLU A 117 7.85 -11.81 -1.49
CA GLU A 117 8.50 -13.09 -1.82
C GLU A 117 9.34 -13.64 -0.65
N GLU A 118 9.86 -12.77 0.22
CA GLU A 118 10.69 -13.15 1.36
C GLU A 118 9.87 -13.48 2.62
N ALA A 119 8.69 -14.10 2.51
CA ALA A 119 7.77 -14.30 3.64
C ALA A 119 8.35 -15.07 4.84
N ASP A 120 9.46 -15.79 4.66
CA ASP A 120 10.15 -16.55 5.71
C ASP A 120 11.13 -15.70 6.56
N ARG A 121 11.24 -14.39 6.32
CA ARG A 121 12.09 -13.47 7.10
C ARG A 121 11.56 -13.37 8.56
N PRO A 122 12.41 -13.54 9.60
CA PRO A 122 11.94 -13.65 10.98
C PRO A 122 11.43 -12.35 11.62
N ASP A 123 11.78 -11.19 11.09
CA ASP A 123 11.47 -9.85 11.61
C ASP A 123 10.24 -9.19 10.95
N TRP A 124 9.50 -9.92 10.11
CA TRP A 124 8.32 -9.35 9.43
C TRP A 124 7.27 -8.75 10.36
N HIS A 125 7.08 -9.33 11.55
CA HIS A 125 6.17 -8.78 12.54
C HIS A 125 6.60 -7.37 12.99
N GLU A 126 7.90 -7.15 13.17
CA GLU A 126 8.43 -5.83 13.52
C GLU A 126 8.28 -4.85 12.35
N VAL A 127 8.63 -5.29 11.13
CA VAL A 127 8.48 -4.49 9.92
C VAL A 127 7.03 -4.07 9.70
N ALA A 128 6.07 -4.98 9.86
CA ALA A 128 4.64 -4.71 9.71
C ALA A 128 4.14 -3.69 10.75
N ALA A 129 4.55 -3.83 12.02
CA ALA A 129 4.21 -2.87 13.06
C ALA A 129 4.76 -1.47 12.77
N ILE A 130 6.02 -1.36 12.35
CA ILE A 130 6.64 -0.08 12.01
C ILE A 130 5.99 0.55 10.76
N LEU A 131 5.69 -0.28 9.75
CA LEU A 131 4.98 0.15 8.55
C LEU A 131 3.59 0.70 8.90
N GLN A 132 2.84 -0.01 9.74
CA GLN A 132 1.52 0.41 10.18
C GLN A 132 1.57 1.74 10.95
N ASP A 133 2.50 1.88 11.89
CA ASP A 133 2.73 3.14 12.61
C ASP A 133 3.07 4.29 11.66
N ALA A 134 3.88 4.01 10.64
CA ALA A 134 4.26 5.01 9.65
C ALA A 134 3.06 5.43 8.78
N LEU A 135 2.24 4.48 8.34
CA LEU A 135 1.03 4.71 7.55
C LEU A 135 -0.03 5.46 8.37
N ALA A 136 -0.22 5.11 9.65
CA ALA A 136 -1.18 5.76 10.53
C ALA A 136 -0.95 7.28 10.63
N ALA A 137 0.30 7.74 10.57
CA ALA A 137 0.66 9.16 10.61
C ALA A 137 0.41 9.92 9.28
N LEU A 138 0.09 9.23 8.19
CA LEU A 138 -0.13 9.85 6.89
C LEU A 138 -1.56 10.36 6.72
N PRO A 139 -1.75 11.49 6.00
CA PRO A 139 -3.08 11.90 5.57
C PRO A 139 -3.64 10.94 4.52
N SER A 140 -4.97 10.85 4.44
CA SER A 140 -5.68 10.16 3.36
C SER A 140 -6.10 11.16 2.28
N ALA A 141 -5.99 10.76 1.02
CA ALA A 141 -6.60 11.49 -0.09
C ALA A 141 -8.07 11.07 -0.22
N ASP A 142 -8.93 12.03 -0.55
CA ASP A 142 -10.33 11.76 -0.91
C ASP A 142 -10.38 10.99 -2.24
N TYR A 143 -11.15 9.91 -2.25
CA TYR A 143 -11.39 9.09 -3.44
C TYR A 143 -12.64 8.24 -3.22
N GLU A 144 -13.22 7.73 -4.31
CA GLU A 144 -14.34 6.80 -4.27
C GLU A 144 -14.07 5.66 -5.26
N ASP A 145 -14.46 4.45 -4.88
CA ASP A 145 -14.37 3.26 -5.73
C ASP A 145 -15.37 2.18 -5.31
N ARG A 146 -15.41 1.09 -6.06
CA ARG A 146 -16.20 -0.10 -5.79
C ARG A 146 -15.42 -1.39 -6.01
N ALA A 147 -15.82 -2.43 -5.29
CA ALA A 147 -15.36 -3.80 -5.51
C ALA A 147 -16.53 -4.77 -5.29
N TRP A 148 -16.50 -5.89 -5.99
CA TRP A 148 -17.46 -6.99 -5.91
C TRP A 148 -16.94 -8.07 -4.96
N ASP A 149 -17.77 -8.40 -3.97
CA ASP A 149 -17.57 -9.54 -3.08
C ASP A 149 -18.45 -10.71 -3.55
N PRO A 150 -17.88 -11.76 -4.18
CA PRO A 150 -18.64 -12.91 -4.63
C PRO A 150 -19.16 -13.78 -3.48
N ASP A 151 -18.54 -13.74 -2.30
CA ASP A 151 -18.96 -14.54 -1.15
C ASP A 151 -20.16 -13.89 -0.45
N ALA A 152 -20.19 -12.56 -0.40
CA ALA A 152 -21.35 -11.80 0.06
C ALA A 152 -22.44 -11.63 -1.01
N GLY A 153 -22.11 -11.80 -2.30
CA GLY A 153 -23.00 -11.48 -3.40
C GLY A 153 -23.38 -9.99 -3.42
N ALA A 154 -22.41 -9.12 -3.13
CA ALA A 154 -22.63 -7.69 -2.96
C ALA A 154 -21.49 -6.81 -3.51
N TRP A 155 -21.86 -5.61 -3.97
CA TRP A 155 -20.93 -4.54 -4.29
C TRP A 155 -20.61 -3.74 -3.03
N ILE A 156 -19.32 -3.56 -2.77
CA ILE A 156 -18.77 -2.71 -1.73
C ILE A 156 -18.36 -1.38 -2.35
N TYR A 157 -19.03 -0.31 -1.98
CA TYR A 157 -18.70 1.06 -2.33
C TYR A 157 -17.88 1.67 -1.20
N TYR A 158 -16.66 2.08 -1.49
CA TYR A 158 -15.75 2.49 -0.45
C TYR A 158 -14.86 3.64 -0.89
N GLY A 159 -14.34 4.37 0.07
CA GLY A 159 -13.51 5.51 -0.22
C GLY A 159 -13.23 6.37 0.99
N VAL A 160 -12.67 7.53 0.73
CA VAL A 160 -12.46 8.58 1.73
C VAL A 160 -13.17 9.83 1.24
N ARG A 161 -14.01 10.41 2.09
CA ARG A 161 -14.76 11.64 1.79
C ARG A 161 -14.54 12.64 2.91
N ALA A 162 -14.01 13.81 2.57
CA ALA A 162 -13.62 14.83 3.53
C ALA A 162 -12.68 14.30 4.63
N GLY A 163 -11.76 13.40 4.27
CA GLY A 163 -10.81 12.77 5.20
C GLY A 163 -11.35 11.60 6.02
N GLU A 164 -12.65 11.30 5.96
CA GLU A 164 -13.27 10.19 6.69
C GLU A 164 -13.47 8.97 5.78
N PRO A 165 -13.01 7.77 6.16
CA PRO A 165 -13.26 6.56 5.39
C PRO A 165 -14.74 6.16 5.47
N PHE A 166 -15.29 5.68 4.36
CA PHE A 166 -16.64 5.13 4.28
C PHE A 166 -16.64 3.79 3.53
N GLU A 167 -17.63 2.97 3.85
CA GLU A 167 -17.92 1.71 3.19
C GLU A 167 -19.42 1.44 3.23
N ASP A 168 -20.02 1.18 2.07
CA ASP A 168 -21.44 0.86 1.91
C ASP A 168 -21.57 -0.45 1.11
N LEU A 169 -22.41 -1.35 1.58
CA LEU A 169 -22.65 -2.65 0.94
C LEU A 169 -24.01 -2.65 0.23
N VAL A 170 -24.01 -3.07 -1.04
CA VAL A 170 -25.20 -3.16 -1.88
C VAL A 170 -25.32 -4.57 -2.43
N GLU A 171 -26.33 -5.30 -1.95
CA GLU A 171 -26.61 -6.67 -2.41
C GLU A 171 -27.07 -6.71 -3.87
N GLY A 172 -26.65 -7.76 -4.60
CA GLY A 172 -27.07 -8.04 -5.98
C GLY A 172 -25.90 -8.06 -6.97
N GLU A 173 -25.96 -8.98 -7.94
CA GLU A 173 -24.87 -9.24 -8.90
C GLU A 173 -24.54 -8.05 -9.81
N ASP A 174 -25.54 -7.23 -10.14
CA ASP A 174 -25.37 -6.04 -10.96
C ASP A 174 -25.07 -4.80 -10.10
N PRO A 175 -24.10 -3.95 -10.48
CA PRO A 175 -23.89 -2.69 -9.79
C PRO A 175 -25.16 -1.83 -9.94
N PRO A 176 -25.64 -1.18 -8.87
CA PRO A 176 -26.80 -0.28 -8.96
C PRO A 176 -26.62 0.80 -10.03
N GLU A 177 -27.73 1.20 -10.67
CA GLU A 177 -27.74 2.16 -11.80
C GLU A 177 -27.11 3.53 -11.46
N TRP A 178 -27.02 3.90 -10.18
CA TRP A 178 -26.38 5.16 -9.75
C TRP A 178 -24.85 5.09 -9.70
N ALA A 179 -24.27 3.91 -9.91
CA ALA A 179 -22.84 3.65 -9.81
C ALA A 179 -22.11 3.61 -11.16
N GLU A 180 -22.78 3.88 -12.29
CA GLU A 180 -22.14 4.01 -13.62
C GLU A 180 -21.39 5.33 -13.82
#